data_AF-A0A919U7A2-F1
#
_entry.id   AF-A0A919U7A2-F1
#
_cell.length_a   1.000
_cell.length_b   1.000
_cell.length_c   1.000
_cell.angle_alpha   90.00
_cell.angle_beta   90.00
_cell.angle_gamma   90.00
#
_symmetry.space_group_name_H-M   'P 1'
#
loop_
_entity.id
_entity.type
_entity.pdbx_description
1 polymer ?
#
loop_
_entity_poly.entity_id
_entity_poly.type
_entity_poly.pdbx_seq_one_letter_code
_entity_poly.pdbx_strand_id
1 'polypeptide(L)'
;MRVSSRRAVLAGAAAALTTLTACDIPKRSAATWHPAPDVLLPLLTRTVALRDRYAEILTAFPALQDRLGPLKDNHAAHVVALAREVGLDENGPMPAASASAGPVVQDQAAVVKELAGLEKAGQEDATGACLAAPSYRAALLGSIAACRAAHVEVLT
;
A
#
# COMPACT_ATOMS: atom_id res chain seq x y z
N MET A 1 -48.06 43.99 -13.63
CA MET A 1 -48.37 44.48 -14.99
C MET A 1 -48.15 43.36 -16.00
N ARG A 2 -49.07 43.27 -16.96
CA ARG A 2 -49.26 42.18 -17.93
C ARG A 2 -48.41 42.37 -19.21
N VAL A 3 -47.96 41.23 -19.75
CA VAL A 3 -47.91 40.85 -21.18
C VAL A 3 -46.86 41.54 -22.07
N SER A 4 -45.97 40.75 -22.69
CA SER A 4 -46.05 40.58 -24.15
C SER A 4 -45.34 39.32 -24.63
N SER A 5 -46.17 38.34 -25.01
CA SER A 5 -45.85 37.25 -25.93
C SER A 5 -45.66 37.83 -27.34
N ARG A 6 -44.68 37.32 -28.09
CA ARG A 6 -44.66 37.41 -29.55
C ARG A 6 -44.37 36.03 -30.13
N ARG A 7 -45.45 35.36 -30.50
CA ARG A 7 -45.46 34.24 -31.45
C ARG A 7 -44.87 34.72 -32.77
N ALA A 8 -43.93 33.96 -33.32
CA ALA A 8 -43.68 33.94 -34.75
C ALA A 8 -43.79 32.48 -35.19
N VAL A 9 -44.90 32.19 -35.86
CA VAL A 9 -45.16 30.95 -36.60
C VAL A 9 -44.45 31.10 -37.94
N LEU A 10 -43.58 30.15 -38.29
CA LEU A 10 -43.24 29.87 -39.67
C LEU A 10 -43.49 28.38 -39.90
N ALA A 11 -44.57 28.13 -40.62
CA ALA A 11 -44.94 26.86 -41.17
C ALA A 11 -44.30 26.70 -42.56
N GLY A 12 -43.81 25.49 -42.83
CA GLY A 12 -43.73 24.92 -44.18
C GLY A 12 -42.35 24.89 -44.84
N ALA A 13 -41.79 23.68 -45.01
CA ALA A 13 -41.63 23.05 -46.33
C ALA A 13 -40.92 21.68 -46.23
N ALA A 14 -41.60 20.69 -46.81
CA ALA A 14 -41.19 19.40 -47.37
C ALA A 14 -39.73 18.91 -47.30
N ALA A 15 -39.62 17.67 -46.80
CA ALA A 15 -38.92 16.51 -47.37
C ALA A 15 -37.59 16.70 -48.13
N ALA A 16 -36.52 16.22 -47.50
CA ALA A 16 -35.48 15.45 -48.18
C ALA A 16 -34.91 14.41 -47.20
N LEU A 17 -35.30 13.14 -47.36
CA LEU A 17 -34.61 12.01 -46.75
C LEU A 17 -33.25 11.88 -47.44
N THR A 18 -32.24 12.53 -46.86
CA THR A 18 -30.84 12.21 -47.16
C THR A 18 -30.35 11.31 -46.05
N THR A 19 -29.93 10.10 -46.42
CA THR A 19 -29.28 9.14 -45.55
C THR A 19 -27.95 9.73 -45.10
N LEU A 20 -27.97 10.47 -44.00
CA LEU A 20 -26.76 10.86 -43.30
C LEU A 20 -26.17 9.58 -42.73
N THR A 21 -25.09 9.14 -43.38
CA THR A 21 -24.16 8.14 -42.88
C THR A 21 -23.89 8.43 -41.41
N ALA A 22 -24.16 7.44 -40.57
CA ALA A 22 -23.83 7.51 -39.15
C ALA A 22 -22.34 7.82 -39.04
N CYS A 23 -22.00 9.07 -38.74
CA CYS A 23 -20.69 9.41 -38.22
C CYS A 23 -20.64 8.73 -36.85
N ASP A 24 -20.03 7.54 -36.83
CA ASP A 24 -19.66 6.84 -35.61
C ASP A 24 -18.69 7.77 -34.87
N ILE A 25 -19.22 8.60 -33.98
CA ILE A 25 -18.39 9.35 -33.03
C ILE A 25 -17.81 8.25 -32.13
N PRO A 26 -16.49 8.00 -32.15
CA PRO A 26 -15.91 7.05 -31.23
C PRO A 26 -16.27 7.57 -29.85
N LYS A 27 -17.10 6.82 -29.11
CA LYS A 27 -17.33 7.08 -27.69
C LYS A 27 -15.95 7.15 -27.07
N ARG A 28 -15.49 8.36 -26.75
CA ARG A 28 -14.28 8.55 -25.97
C ARG A 28 -14.57 7.80 -24.68
N SER A 29 -13.99 6.61 -24.54
CA SER A 29 -13.98 5.89 -23.29
C SER A 29 -13.53 6.90 -22.26
N ALA A 30 -14.43 7.28 -21.34
CA ALA A 30 -14.06 8.13 -20.23
C ALA A 30 -12.97 7.34 -19.51
N ALA A 31 -11.71 7.74 -19.71
CA ALA A 31 -10.60 7.14 -19.03
C ALA A 31 -10.90 7.31 -17.54
N THR A 32 -11.20 6.21 -16.86
CA THR A 32 -11.43 6.22 -15.43
C THR A 32 -10.10 6.63 -14.80
N TRP A 33 -10.07 7.84 -14.24
CA TRP A 33 -8.94 8.30 -13.44
C TRP A 33 -8.81 7.36 -12.24
N HIS A 34 -7.71 6.60 -12.20
CA HIS A 34 -7.31 5.87 -11.01
C HIS A 34 -6.24 6.72 -10.33
N PRO A 35 -6.43 7.14 -9.08
CA PRO A 35 -5.34 7.76 -8.33
C PRO A 35 -4.16 6.77 -8.29
N ALA A 36 -2.95 7.29 -8.44
CA ALA A 36 -1.75 6.48 -8.27
C ALA A 36 -1.76 5.83 -6.87
N PRO A 37 -1.24 4.59 -6.74
CA PRO A 37 -1.14 3.94 -5.43
C PRO A 37 -0.26 4.77 -4.49
N ASP A 38 -0.56 4.72 -3.18
CA ASP A 38 0.22 5.44 -2.18
C ASP A 38 1.68 4.98 -2.20
N VAL A 39 2.60 5.95 -2.10
CA VAL A 39 4.05 5.73 -2.13
C VAL A 39 4.57 4.83 -0.99
N LEU A 40 3.83 4.70 0.11
CA LEU A 40 4.19 3.83 1.23
C LEU A 40 3.70 2.38 1.07
N LEU A 41 2.90 2.08 0.04
CA LEU A 41 2.38 0.72 -0.17
C LEU A 41 3.51 -0.33 -0.28
N PRO A 42 4.65 -0.08 -0.95
CA PRO A 42 5.77 -1.02 -0.96
C PRO A 42 6.38 -1.27 0.43
N LEU A 43 6.46 -0.23 1.28
CA LEU A 43 6.97 -0.36 2.65
C LEU A 43 6.00 -1.18 3.52
N LEU A 44 4.69 -0.96 3.36
CA LEU A 44 3.66 -1.76 4.02
C LEU A 44 3.78 -3.24 3.62
N THR A 45 3.85 -3.55 2.33
CA THR A 45 3.99 -4.93 1.83
C THR A 45 5.24 -5.62 2.38
N ARG A 46 6.39 -4.93 2.44
CA ARG A 46 7.63 -5.50 3.01
C ARG A 46 7.55 -5.68 4.53
N THR A 47 6.85 -4.79 5.23
CA THR A 47 6.64 -4.92 6.68
C THR A 47 5.71 -6.10 7.00
N VAL A 48 4.66 -6.31 6.20
CA VAL A 48 3.81 -7.51 6.26
C VAL A 48 4.63 -8.77 6.05
N ALA A 49 5.47 -8.80 5.00
CA ALA A 49 6.34 -9.94 4.71
C ALA A 49 7.26 -10.29 5.88
N LEU A 50 7.87 -9.29 6.53
CA LEU A 50 8.75 -9.53 7.66
C LEU A 50 8.00 -10.03 8.89
N ARG A 51 6.83 -9.45 9.23
CA ARG A 51 5.97 -9.96 10.30
C ARG A 51 5.66 -11.45 10.11
N ASP A 52 5.30 -11.83 8.89
CA ASP A 52 4.94 -13.21 8.56
C ASP A 52 6.18 -14.12 8.66
N ARG A 53 7.35 -13.64 8.23
CA ARG A 53 8.62 -14.37 8.40
C ARG A 53 8.96 -14.61 9.87
N TYR A 54 8.75 -13.65 10.75
CA TYR A 54 8.89 -13.85 12.20
C TYR A 54 7.95 -14.96 12.70
N ALA A 55 6.70 -14.98 12.24
CA ALA A 55 5.73 -16.00 12.66
C ALA A 55 6.12 -17.41 12.18
N GLU A 56 6.60 -17.54 10.95
CA GLU A 56 7.15 -18.80 10.41
C GLU A 56 8.34 -19.29 11.25
N ILE A 57 9.29 -18.41 11.53
CA ILE A 57 10.48 -18.73 12.33
C ILE A 57 10.12 -19.14 13.76
N LEU A 58 9.19 -18.43 14.40
CA LEU A 58 8.71 -18.76 15.74
C LEU A 58 7.93 -20.06 15.81
N THR A 59 7.32 -20.49 14.70
CA THR A 59 6.71 -21.82 14.57
C THR A 59 7.77 -22.91 14.50
N ALA A 60 8.86 -22.68 13.75
CA ALA A 60 9.97 -23.62 13.61
C ALA A 60 10.88 -23.68 14.85
N PHE A 61 11.06 -22.56 15.55
CA PHE A 61 11.96 -22.41 16.70
C PHE A 61 11.23 -21.80 17.91
N PRO A 62 10.35 -22.55 18.61
CA PRO A 62 9.60 -22.03 19.75
C PRO A 62 10.47 -21.55 20.92
N ALA A 63 11.71 -22.05 21.03
CA ALA A 63 12.66 -21.58 22.05
C ALA A 63 13.10 -20.12 21.86
N LEU A 64 12.84 -19.50 20.70
CA LEU A 64 13.14 -18.09 20.43
C LEU A 64 12.01 -17.13 20.82
N GLN A 65 10.88 -17.61 21.34
CA GLN A 65 9.69 -16.80 21.64
C GLN A 65 10.01 -15.59 22.54
N ASP A 66 10.73 -15.79 23.64
CA ASP A 66 11.04 -14.70 24.58
C ASP A 66 11.87 -13.58 23.93
N ARG A 67 12.73 -13.92 22.96
CA ARG A 67 13.58 -12.95 22.26
C ARG A 67 12.86 -12.30 21.08
N LEU A 68 12.16 -13.09 20.26
CA LEU A 68 11.62 -12.64 18.97
C LEU A 68 10.12 -12.27 19.00
N GLY A 69 9.38 -12.74 20.00
CA GLY A 69 7.96 -12.42 20.19
C GLY A 69 7.69 -10.91 20.22
N PRO A 70 8.41 -10.13 21.06
CA PRO A 70 8.25 -8.67 21.09
C PRO A 70 8.56 -7.99 19.75
N LEU A 71 9.53 -8.51 18.98
CA LEU A 71 9.90 -7.96 17.66
C LEU A 71 8.78 -8.22 16.64
N LYS A 72 8.20 -9.43 16.63
CA LYS A 72 7.02 -9.77 15.81
C LYS A 72 5.84 -8.85 16.14
N ASP A 73 5.56 -8.61 17.42
CA ASP A 73 4.43 -7.77 17.84
C ASP A 73 4.62 -6.31 17.43
N ASN A 74 5.85 -5.79 17.53
CA ASN A 74 6.19 -4.47 17.00
C ASN A 74 5.93 -4.38 15.48
N HIS A 75 6.29 -5.41 14.70
CA HIS A 75 5.97 -5.41 13.26
C HIS A 75 4.47 -5.45 12.99
N ALA A 76 3.68 -6.19 13.78
CA ALA A 76 2.23 -6.15 13.68
C ALA A 76 1.68 -4.74 13.94
N ALA A 77 2.19 -4.03 14.95
CA ALA A 77 1.83 -2.64 15.21
C ALA A 77 2.24 -1.69 14.07
N HIS A 78 3.43 -1.89 13.49
CA HIS A 78 3.87 -1.10 12.33
C HIS A 78 2.97 -1.32 11.10
N VAL A 79 2.54 -2.56 10.84
CA VAL A 79 1.60 -2.87 9.74
C VAL A 79 0.30 -2.10 9.92
N VAL A 80 -0.28 -2.10 11.12
CA VAL A 80 -1.52 -1.35 11.42
C VAL A 80 -1.31 0.16 11.20
N ALA A 81 -0.21 0.71 11.74
CA ALA A 81 0.08 2.13 11.60
C ALA A 81 0.28 2.55 10.13
N LEU A 82 1.01 1.75 9.35
CA LEU A 82 1.23 1.99 7.92
C LEU A 82 -0.06 1.82 7.11
N ALA A 83 -0.88 0.81 7.40
CA ALA A 83 -2.17 0.61 6.74
C ALA A 83 -3.08 1.82 6.92
N ARG A 84 -3.18 2.33 8.15
CA ARG A 84 -3.92 3.56 8.45
C ARG A 84 -3.36 4.76 7.69
N GLU A 85 -2.05 4.90 7.60
CA GLU A 85 -1.38 6.01 6.90
C GLU A 85 -1.64 6.02 5.39
N VAL A 86 -1.82 4.84 4.77
CA VAL A 86 -2.18 4.70 3.35
C VAL A 86 -3.69 4.63 3.10
N GLY A 87 -4.52 4.81 4.14
CA GLY A 87 -5.97 4.82 4.05
C GLY A 87 -6.63 3.45 3.89
N LEU A 88 -5.95 2.37 4.26
CA LEU A 88 -6.53 1.03 4.34
C LEU A 88 -7.24 0.83 5.70
N ASP A 89 -8.28 0.00 5.71
CA ASP A 89 -8.90 -0.48 6.95
C ASP A 89 -7.90 -1.38 7.69
N GLU A 90 -7.64 -1.04 8.95
CA GLU A 90 -6.72 -1.78 9.83
C GLU A 90 -7.21 -3.20 10.14
N ASN A 91 -8.52 -3.45 10.06
CA ASN A 91 -9.13 -4.78 10.22
C ASN A 91 -9.37 -5.47 8.87
N GLY A 92 -9.07 -4.79 7.77
CA GLY A 92 -9.23 -5.29 6.42
C GLY A 92 -8.09 -6.25 6.00
N PRO A 93 -8.22 -6.86 4.81
CA PRO A 93 -7.15 -7.66 4.25
C PRO A 93 -5.91 -6.79 3.99
N MET A 94 -4.77 -7.19 4.54
CA MET A 94 -3.50 -6.54 4.27
C MET A 94 -2.97 -6.94 2.89
N PRO A 95 -2.16 -6.09 2.23
CA PRO A 95 -1.49 -6.45 0.99
C PRO A 95 -0.72 -7.75 1.16
N ALA A 96 -0.96 -8.72 0.28
CA ALA A 96 -0.21 -9.96 0.29
C ALA A 96 1.26 -9.65 0.01
N ALA A 97 2.14 -10.11 0.90
CA ALA A 97 3.56 -10.19 0.58
C ALA A 97 3.74 -11.05 -0.67
N SER A 98 4.57 -10.61 -1.62
CA SER A 98 4.99 -11.50 -2.70
C SER A 98 5.70 -12.71 -2.07
N ALA A 99 5.25 -13.91 -2.41
CA ALA A 99 5.82 -15.17 -1.93
C ALA A 99 7.27 -15.29 -2.46
N SER A 100 8.23 -14.78 -1.71
CA SER A 100 9.65 -14.83 -2.05
C SER A 100 10.52 -15.31 -0.89
N ALA A 101 9.93 -15.55 0.28
CA ALA A 101 10.64 -16.21 1.36
C ALA A 101 10.83 -17.70 1.01
N GLY A 102 12.09 -18.13 0.98
CA GLY A 102 12.43 -19.55 0.90
C GLY A 102 12.07 -20.29 2.19
N PRO A 103 12.19 -21.63 2.19
CA PRO A 103 11.96 -22.43 3.39
C PRO A 103 12.81 -21.94 4.58
N VAL A 104 12.27 -22.07 5.79
CA VAL A 104 13.01 -21.75 7.02
C VAL A 104 14.22 -22.69 7.13
N VAL A 105 15.41 -22.11 7.20
CA VAL A 105 16.65 -22.87 7.41
C VAL A 105 16.60 -23.56 8.78
N GLN A 106 17.03 -24.82 8.86
CA GLN A 106 16.98 -25.61 10.11
C GLN A 106 18.15 -25.33 11.06
N ASP A 107 18.82 -24.19 10.91
CA ASP A 107 19.87 -23.71 11.80
C ASP A 107 19.43 -22.40 12.47
N GLN A 108 19.30 -22.44 13.80
CA GLN A 108 18.81 -21.32 14.59
C GLN A 108 19.71 -20.08 14.45
N ALA A 109 21.04 -20.27 14.39
CA ALA A 109 21.98 -19.15 14.27
C ALA A 109 21.89 -18.47 12.89
N ALA A 110 21.81 -19.26 11.81
CA ALA A 110 21.57 -18.74 10.48
C ALA A 110 20.26 -17.96 10.38
N VAL A 111 19.19 -18.44 11.02
CA VAL A 111 17.88 -17.77 11.01
C VAL A 111 17.89 -16.44 11.77
N VAL A 112 18.57 -16.35 12.92
CA VAL A 112 18.74 -15.07 13.63
C VAL A 112 19.54 -14.09 12.78
N LYS A 113 20.58 -14.56 12.08
CA LYS A 113 21.37 -13.74 11.16
C LYS A 113 20.57 -13.27 9.94
N GLU A 114 19.71 -14.13 9.40
CA GLU A 114 18.76 -13.78 8.33
C GLU A 114 17.85 -12.63 8.79
N LEU A 115 17.23 -12.76 9.97
CA LEU A 115 16.39 -11.72 10.55
C LEU A 115 17.14 -10.41 10.75
N ALA A 116 18.38 -10.44 11.24
CA ALA A 116 19.18 -9.23 11.40
C ALA A 116 19.41 -8.51 10.04
N GLY A 117 19.65 -9.28 8.97
CA GLY A 117 19.75 -8.75 7.61
C GLY A 117 18.45 -8.12 7.10
N LEU A 118 17.31 -8.77 7.36
CA LEU A 118 15.99 -8.27 7.00
C LEU A 118 15.60 -7.01 7.80
N GLU A 119 15.97 -6.94 9.09
CA GLU A 119 15.75 -5.74 9.89
C GLU A 119 16.54 -4.56 9.38
N LYS A 120 17.82 -4.78 9.05
CA LYS A 120 18.68 -3.73 8.48
C LYS A 120 18.13 -3.21 7.14
N ALA A 121 17.73 -4.11 6.24
CA ALA A 121 17.12 -3.71 4.97
C ALA A 121 15.81 -2.92 5.20
N GLY A 122 14.96 -3.36 6.12
CA GLY A 122 13.74 -2.64 6.45
C GLY A 122 13.97 -1.30 7.15
N GLN A 123 15.05 -1.16 7.95
CA GLN A 123 15.47 0.11 8.53
C GLN A 123 15.88 1.09 7.43
N GLU A 124 16.67 0.64 6.46
CA GLU A 124 17.10 1.44 5.31
C GLU A 124 15.88 1.88 4.46
N ASP A 125 14.95 0.97 4.20
CA ASP A 125 13.68 1.27 3.52
C ASP A 125 12.86 2.33 4.26
N ALA A 126 12.67 2.18 5.58
CA ALA A 126 11.90 3.12 6.39
C ALA A 126 12.60 4.49 6.47
N THR A 127 13.93 4.51 6.53
CA THR A 127 14.72 5.75 6.48
C THR A 127 14.56 6.44 5.13
N GLY A 128 14.69 5.70 4.03
CA GLY A 128 14.47 6.23 2.68
C GLY A 128 13.06 6.79 2.50
N ALA A 129 12.04 6.06 2.98
CA ALA A 129 10.67 6.54 2.97
C ALA A 129 10.48 7.81 3.81
N CYS A 130 11.11 7.90 4.99
CA CYS A 130 11.06 9.07 5.85
C CYS A 130 11.62 10.32 5.14
N LEU A 131 12.71 10.16 4.39
CA LEU A 131 13.35 11.24 3.63
C LEU A 131 12.57 11.65 2.38
N ALA A 132 11.83 10.72 1.76
CA ALA A 132 11.11 10.96 0.51
C ALA A 132 9.65 11.39 0.70
N ALA A 133 9.01 10.99 1.81
CA ALA A 133 7.60 11.27 2.07
C ALA A 133 7.37 12.73 2.51
N PRO A 134 6.14 13.25 2.37
CA PRO A 134 5.76 14.51 2.97
C PRO A 134 6.03 14.54 4.49
N SER A 135 6.41 15.71 4.99
CA SER A 135 6.88 15.90 6.38
C SER A 135 5.90 15.42 7.46
N TYR A 136 4.59 15.43 7.21
CA TYR A 136 3.59 14.94 8.17
C TYR A 136 3.71 13.42 8.45
N ARG A 137 4.36 12.66 7.56
CA ARG A 137 4.64 11.22 7.73
C ARG A 137 5.96 10.92 8.43
N ALA A 138 6.85 11.92 8.54
CA ALA A 138 8.21 11.73 9.00
C ALA A 138 8.30 11.17 10.43
N ALA A 139 7.41 11.60 11.33
CA ALA A 139 7.39 11.11 12.70
C ALA A 139 7.13 9.59 12.78
N LEU A 140 6.13 9.10 12.03
CA LEU A 140 5.82 7.67 11.97
C LEU A 140 6.98 6.88 11.34
N LEU A 141 7.47 7.32 10.17
CA LEU A 141 8.49 6.59 9.43
C LEU A 141 9.85 6.59 10.16
N GLY A 142 10.21 7.71 10.80
CA GLY A 142 11.38 7.81 11.67
C GLY A 142 11.29 6.89 12.89
N SER A 143 10.10 6.79 13.52
CA SER A 143 9.87 5.86 14.63
C SER A 143 10.03 4.39 14.20
N ILE A 144 9.52 4.02 13.02
CA ILE A 144 9.68 2.67 12.46
C ILE A 144 11.15 2.37 12.19
N ALA A 145 11.89 3.31 11.57
CA ALA A 145 13.31 3.17 11.32
C ALA A 145 14.12 3.00 12.62
N ALA A 146 13.84 3.82 13.64
CA ALA A 146 14.49 3.73 14.94
C ALA A 146 14.21 2.38 15.65
N CYS A 147 12.95 1.92 15.62
CA CYS A 147 12.55 0.64 16.18
C CYS A 147 13.30 -0.53 15.52
N ARG A 148 13.40 -0.51 14.18
CA ARG A 148 14.14 -1.54 13.43
C ARG A 148 15.64 -1.52 13.70
N ALA A 149 16.24 -0.34 13.88
CA ALA A 149 17.62 -0.24 14.32
C ALA A 149 17.82 -0.91 15.71
N ALA A 150 16.89 -0.69 16.65
CA ALA A 150 16.94 -1.36 17.94
C ALA A 150 16.73 -2.89 17.83
N HIS A 151 15.92 -3.36 16.88
CA HIS A 151 15.75 -4.79 16.61
C HIS A 151 17.05 -5.43 16.11
N VAL A 152 17.82 -4.73 15.26
CA VAL A 152 19.14 -5.22 14.82
C VAL A 152 20.04 -5.48 16.03
N GLU A 153 20.11 -4.56 16.99
CA GLU A 153 20.91 -4.74 18.23
C GLU A 153 20.42 -5.92 19.08
N VAL A 154 19.12 -6.21 19.09
CA VAL A 154 18.57 -7.39 19.76
C VAL A 154 18.96 -8.69 19.05
N LEU A 155 19.24 -8.65 17.75
CA LEU A 155 19.52 -9.80 16.89
C LEU A 155 21.02 -10.10 16.71
N THR A 156 21.89 -9.12 16.91
CA THR A 156 23.35 -9.28 16.97
C THR A 156 23.80 -9.97 18.24
#